data_AF-A0A7C2TJQ2-F1
#
_entry.id   AF-A0A7C2TJQ2-F1
#
_cell.length_a   1.000
_cell.length_b   1.000
_cell.length_c   1.000
_cell.angle_alpha   90.00
_cell.angle_beta   90.00
_cell.angle_gamma   90.00
#
_symmetry.space_group_name_H-M   'P 1'
#
loop_
_entity.id
_entity.type
_entity.pdbx_description
1 polymer ?
#
loop_
_entity_poly.entity_id
_entity_poly.type
_entity_poly.pdbx_seq_one_letter_code
_entity_poly.pdbx_strand_id
1 'polypeptide(L)'
;MGGSLELWVTLAHWTTGVATVVLAVCLIRTFKHMEAVTKMTTMETQYRLRPWIGPINGINKMDHSVNEKCQFDIAIKNFGELPASRVTAKFKIDTKMMSREDAESSDLESFDLGPMLPNMEKHYWFFIEPELWKKALEGQEKIFTILYFEYKTGAAKSGYGMISEYVPTSQNFVHRDMWIDDAKLTSRS
;
A
#
# COMPACT_ATOMS: atom_id res chain seq x y z
N MET A 1 76.36 -14.91 19.09
CA MET A 1 75.07 -15.52 18.66
C MET A 1 73.91 -14.64 19.13
N GLY A 2 73.73 -13.45 18.54
CA GLY A 2 72.67 -12.49 18.96
C GLY A 2 71.85 -11.93 17.79
N GLY A 3 72.47 -11.73 16.62
CA GLY A 3 71.81 -11.11 15.47
C GLY A 3 70.71 -11.92 14.78
N SER A 4 70.68 -13.26 14.93
CA SER A 4 69.57 -14.08 14.39
C SER A 4 68.28 -13.86 15.19
N LEU A 5 68.38 -13.82 16.53
CA LEU A 5 67.22 -13.72 17.40
C LEU A 5 66.52 -12.36 17.27
N GLU A 6 67.28 -11.27 17.18
CA GLU A 6 66.74 -9.91 16.99
C GLU A 6 66.04 -9.75 15.64
N LEU A 7 66.54 -10.40 14.58
CA LEU A 7 65.92 -10.39 13.26
C LEU A 7 64.57 -11.13 13.27
N TRP A 8 64.49 -12.28 13.94
CA TRP A 8 63.23 -13.03 14.12
C TRP A 8 62.21 -12.27 14.97
N VAL A 9 62.65 -11.61 16.05
CA VAL A 9 61.77 -10.79 16.91
C VAL A 9 61.24 -9.58 16.14
N THR A 10 62.09 -8.91 15.36
CA THR A 10 61.70 -7.75 14.55
C THR A 10 60.70 -8.17 13.48
N LEU A 11 60.97 -9.26 12.75
CA LEU A 11 60.07 -9.81 11.74
C LEU A 11 58.70 -10.18 12.34
N ALA A 12 58.67 -10.81 13.51
CA ALA A 12 57.44 -11.18 14.22
C ALA A 12 56.59 -9.96 14.62
N HIS A 13 57.21 -8.84 15.01
CA HIS A 13 56.49 -7.61 15.30
C HIS A 13 55.86 -6.98 14.06
N TRP A 14 56.59 -6.94 12.94
CA TRP A 14 56.05 -6.46 11.67
C TRP A 14 54.89 -7.32 11.17
N THR A 15 54.99 -8.64 11.24
CA THR A 15 53.90 -9.54 10.82
C THR A 15 52.67 -9.39 11.69
N THR A 16 52.85 -9.19 13.00
CA THR A 16 51.72 -8.96 13.92
C THR A 16 51.04 -7.63 13.60
N GLY A 17 51.81 -6.56 13.37
CA GLY A 17 51.27 -5.25 12.99
C GLY A 17 50.49 -5.30 11.68
N VAL A 18 51.02 -5.97 10.65
CA VAL A 18 50.32 -6.16 9.36
C VAL A 18 49.05 -6.98 9.55
N ALA A 19 49.09 -8.08 10.32
CA ALA A 19 47.92 -8.89 10.62
C ALA A 19 46.84 -8.08 11.35
N THR A 20 47.21 -7.21 12.31
CA THR A 20 46.27 -6.33 13.00
C THR A 20 45.62 -5.32 12.04
N VAL A 21 46.39 -4.73 11.12
CA VAL A 21 45.83 -3.80 10.11
C VAL A 21 44.86 -4.52 9.17
N VAL A 22 45.21 -5.71 8.69
CA VAL A 22 44.32 -6.54 7.85
C VAL A 22 43.05 -6.91 8.63
N LEU A 23 43.17 -7.31 9.89
CA LEU A 23 42.04 -7.62 10.75
C LEU A 23 41.12 -6.39 10.92
N ALA A 24 41.68 -5.21 11.14
CA ALA A 24 40.92 -3.96 11.26
C ALA A 24 40.15 -3.63 9.96
N VAL A 25 40.78 -3.79 8.79
CA VAL A 25 40.14 -3.59 7.49
C VAL A 25 39.01 -4.60 7.26
N CYS A 26 39.24 -5.87 7.61
CA CYS A 26 38.22 -6.92 7.53
C CYS A 26 37.03 -6.59 8.44
N LEU A 27 37.27 -6.17 9.68
CA LEU A 27 36.21 -5.75 10.61
C LEU A 27 35.38 -4.59 10.06
N ILE A 28 36.02 -3.54 9.52
CA ILE A 28 35.32 -2.41 8.91
C ILE A 28 34.45 -2.86 7.73
N ARG A 29 34.96 -3.76 6.88
CA ARG A 29 34.16 -4.33 5.79
C ARG A 29 32.99 -5.17 6.30
N THR A 30 33.19 -5.96 7.35
CA THR A 30 32.12 -6.73 7.98
C THR A 30 31.03 -5.82 8.54
N PHE A 31 31.39 -4.73 9.23
CA PHE A 31 30.41 -3.76 9.71
C PHE A 31 29.61 -3.11 8.58
N LYS A 32 30.27 -2.72 7.48
CA LYS A 32 29.57 -2.18 6.30
C LYS A 32 28.63 -3.21 5.66
N HIS A 33 29.04 -4.47 5.59
CA HIS A 33 28.20 -5.54 5.05
C HIS A 33 27.00 -5.81 5.97
N MET A 34 27.21 -5.86 7.29
CA MET A 34 26.12 -5.99 8.26
C MET A 34 25.12 -4.84 8.12
N GLU A 35 25.58 -3.60 7.98
CA GLU A 35 24.70 -2.45 7.79
C GLU A 35 23.84 -2.59 6.52
N ALA A 36 24.44 -3.03 5.41
CA ALA A 36 23.73 -3.26 4.16
C ALA A 36 22.68 -4.37 4.28
N VAL A 37 23.04 -5.50 4.92
CA VAL A 37 22.13 -6.63 5.15
C VAL A 37 20.98 -6.19 6.06
N THR A 38 21.26 -5.52 7.18
CA THR A 38 20.22 -5.03 8.08
C THR A 38 19.27 -4.07 7.36
N LYS A 39 19.76 -3.19 6.50
CA LYS A 39 18.90 -2.32 5.66
C LYS A 39 17.99 -3.14 4.74
N MET A 40 18.54 -4.12 4.02
CA MET A 40 17.77 -4.99 3.14
C MET A 40 16.70 -5.77 3.92
N THR A 41 17.08 -6.44 5.01
CA THR A 41 16.15 -7.20 5.85
C THR A 41 15.07 -6.31 6.45
N THR A 42 15.40 -5.06 6.82
CA THR A 42 14.41 -4.11 7.32
C THR A 42 13.41 -3.74 6.24
N MET A 43 13.87 -3.51 5.00
CA MET A 43 12.98 -3.24 3.88
C MET A 43 12.07 -4.44 3.57
N GLU A 44 12.64 -5.65 3.47
CA GLU A 44 11.87 -6.88 3.21
C GLU A 44 10.84 -7.15 4.31
N THR A 45 11.25 -7.00 5.57
CA THR A 45 10.37 -7.14 6.72
C THR A 45 9.23 -6.13 6.66
N GLN A 46 9.50 -4.87 6.32
CA GLN A 46 8.46 -3.84 6.21
C GLN A 46 7.51 -4.06 5.02
N TYR A 47 8.01 -4.56 3.89
CA TYR A 47 7.15 -4.87 2.74
C TYR A 47 6.25 -6.09 3.00
N ARG A 48 6.76 -7.12 3.70
CA ARG A 48 5.96 -8.26 4.13
C ARG A 48 4.97 -7.90 5.24
N LEU A 49 5.44 -7.17 6.24
CA LEU A 49 4.67 -6.81 7.43
C LEU A 49 3.97 -5.47 7.22
N ARG A 50 2.99 -5.44 6.31
CA ARG A 50 2.06 -4.33 6.20
C ARG A 50 0.62 -4.84 6.01
N PRO A 51 -0.39 -4.11 6.50
CA PRO A 51 -1.76 -4.37 6.11
C PRO A 51 -1.89 -4.20 4.60
N TRP A 52 -2.65 -5.08 3.97
CA TRP A 52 -2.90 -5.03 2.53
C TRP A 52 -4.40 -5.01 2.30
N ILE A 53 -4.99 -3.81 2.24
CA ILE A 53 -6.44 -3.67 2.10
C ILE A 53 -6.79 -3.39 0.66
N GLY A 54 -7.72 -4.18 0.13
CA GLY A 54 -8.25 -3.98 -1.22
C GLY A 54 -9.60 -4.67 -1.40
N PRO A 55 -10.26 -4.42 -2.54
CA PRO A 55 -11.49 -5.11 -2.89
C PRO A 55 -11.23 -6.59 -3.17
N ILE A 56 -12.19 -7.45 -2.81
CA ILE A 56 -12.18 -8.88 -3.16
C ILE A 56 -12.83 -9.07 -4.53
N ASN A 57 -13.95 -8.39 -4.74
CA ASN A 57 -14.82 -8.54 -5.90
C ASN A 57 -15.07 -7.17 -6.54
N GLY A 58 -15.65 -7.20 -7.74
CA GLY A 58 -16.19 -6.01 -8.37
C GLY A 58 -17.36 -5.40 -7.58
N ILE A 59 -17.77 -4.21 -8.00
CA ILE A 59 -18.90 -3.50 -7.41
C ILE A 59 -20.20 -4.20 -7.84
N ASN A 60 -20.97 -4.71 -6.88
CA ASN A 60 -22.24 -5.37 -7.14
C ASN A 60 -23.40 -4.43 -6.85
N LYS A 61 -24.42 -4.45 -7.71
CA LYS A 61 -25.69 -3.81 -7.39
C LYS A 61 -26.47 -4.69 -6.42
N MET A 62 -27.05 -4.09 -5.38
CA MET A 62 -27.95 -4.81 -4.48
C MET A 62 -29.38 -4.80 -5.01
N ASP A 63 -30.06 -5.95 -4.95
CA ASP A 63 -31.44 -6.10 -5.43
C ASP A 63 -32.46 -5.37 -4.54
N HIS A 64 -32.16 -5.29 -3.23
CA HIS A 64 -32.98 -4.61 -2.25
C HIS A 64 -32.19 -3.43 -1.69
N SER A 65 -32.60 -2.22 -2.06
CA SER A 65 -32.03 -1.02 -1.48
C SER A 65 -32.69 -0.70 -0.14
N VAL A 66 -31.88 -0.33 0.85
CA VAL A 66 -32.35 0.16 2.14
C VAL A 66 -32.98 1.55 2.01
N ASN A 67 -32.72 2.26 0.91
CA ASN A 67 -33.22 3.60 0.63
C ASN A 67 -33.85 3.66 -0.77
N GLU A 68 -34.60 4.70 -1.11
CA GLU A 68 -35.13 4.88 -2.48
C GLU A 68 -34.02 5.05 -3.54
N LYS A 69 -32.77 5.22 -3.10
CA LYS A 69 -31.56 5.31 -3.93
C LYS A 69 -31.07 3.93 -4.39
N CYS A 70 -30.33 3.86 -5.49
CA CYS A 70 -29.72 2.61 -5.95
C CYS A 70 -28.49 2.26 -5.09
N GLN A 71 -28.51 1.11 -4.42
CA GLN A 71 -27.46 0.68 -3.51
C GLN A 71 -26.47 -0.26 -4.19
N PHE A 72 -25.19 -0.03 -3.92
CA PHE A 72 -24.08 -0.83 -4.41
C PHE A 72 -23.22 -1.33 -3.25
N ASP A 73 -22.69 -2.53 -3.42
CA ASP A 73 -21.85 -3.26 -2.48
C ASP A 73 -20.44 -3.43 -3.05
N ILE A 74 -19.45 -3.23 -2.18
CA ILE A 74 -18.08 -3.67 -2.43
C ILE A 74 -17.53 -4.37 -1.20
N ALA A 75 -17.09 -5.62 -1.38
CA ALA A 75 -16.40 -6.39 -0.36
C ALA A 75 -14.92 -6.01 -0.35
N ILE A 76 -14.40 -5.66 0.82
CA ILE A 76 -13.00 -5.34 1.06
C ILE A 76 -12.39 -6.32 2.05
N LYS A 77 -11.14 -6.70 1.83
CA LYS A 77 -10.39 -7.60 2.69
C LYS A 77 -9.02 -7.06 3.03
N ASN A 78 -8.59 -7.32 4.24
CA ASN A 78 -7.18 -7.21 4.59
C ASN A 78 -6.46 -8.53 4.24
N PHE A 79 -5.75 -8.51 3.13
CA PHE A 79 -4.88 -9.57 2.63
C PHE A 79 -3.50 -9.59 3.31
N GLY A 80 -3.19 -8.59 4.13
CA GLY A 80 -1.93 -8.49 4.85
C GLY A 80 -1.92 -9.32 6.13
N GLU A 81 -0.72 -9.62 6.62
CA GLU A 81 -0.53 -10.36 7.88
C GLU A 81 -0.65 -9.46 9.12
N LEU A 82 -0.71 -8.14 8.94
CA LEU A 82 -0.87 -7.17 10.01
C LEU A 82 -2.27 -6.55 10.05
N PRO A 83 -2.81 -6.26 11.25
CA PRO A 83 -4.07 -5.53 11.37
C PRO A 83 -3.89 -4.06 10.96
N ALA A 84 -4.90 -3.52 10.26
CA ALA A 84 -5.05 -2.08 10.08
C ALA A 84 -5.94 -1.53 11.20
N SER A 85 -5.42 -0.60 12.01
CA SER A 85 -6.15 -0.10 13.18
C SER A 85 -7.37 0.75 12.83
N ARG A 86 -7.30 1.50 11.72
CA ARG A 86 -8.39 2.38 11.28
C ARG A 86 -8.33 2.52 9.77
N VAL A 87 -9.40 2.06 9.11
CA VAL A 87 -9.56 2.11 7.66
C VAL A 87 -10.69 3.07 7.35
N THR A 88 -10.43 4.05 6.50
CA THR A 88 -11.42 5.01 6.04
C THR A 88 -11.71 4.76 4.57
N ALA A 89 -12.96 4.45 4.23
CA ALA A 89 -13.41 4.43 2.85
C ALA A 89 -13.76 5.86 2.42
N LYS A 90 -13.28 6.28 1.26
CA LYS A 90 -13.64 7.52 0.61
C LYS A 90 -14.31 7.21 -0.72
N PHE A 91 -15.36 7.94 -1.04
CA PHE A 91 -16.18 7.71 -2.21
C PHE A 91 -16.59 9.00 -2.90
N LYS A 92 -16.57 8.98 -4.24
CA LYS A 92 -17.05 10.08 -5.10
C LYS A 92 -17.64 9.51 -6.39
N ILE A 93 -18.70 10.15 -6.87
CA ILE A 93 -19.34 9.85 -8.15
C ILE A 93 -19.24 11.10 -9.03
N ASP A 94 -18.92 10.91 -10.30
CA ASP A 94 -19.01 11.97 -11.30
C ASP A 94 -19.44 11.39 -12.66
N THR A 95 -19.96 12.24 -13.52
CA THR A 95 -20.26 11.92 -14.93
C THR A 95 -19.04 12.03 -15.83
N LYS A 96 -17.99 12.71 -15.36
CA LYS A 96 -16.71 12.86 -16.05
C LYS A 96 -15.68 11.88 -15.50
N MET A 97 -14.71 11.54 -16.34
CA MET A 97 -13.58 10.72 -15.92
C MET A 97 -12.78 11.49 -14.86
N MET A 98 -12.67 10.88 -13.67
CA MET A 98 -11.90 11.43 -12.56
C MET A 98 -10.45 10.97 -12.60
N SER A 99 -9.60 11.70 -11.89
CA SER A 99 -8.16 11.49 -11.76
C SER A 99 -7.78 10.96 -10.38
N ARG A 100 -6.51 10.55 -10.17
CA ARG A 100 -6.07 10.06 -8.85
C ARG A 100 -6.05 11.17 -7.81
N GLU A 101 -5.78 12.39 -8.25
CA GLU A 101 -5.75 13.60 -7.45
C GLU A 101 -7.13 13.91 -6.85
N ASP A 102 -8.21 13.52 -7.55
CA ASP A 102 -9.57 13.64 -7.04
C ASP A 102 -9.80 12.76 -5.78
N ALA A 103 -9.05 11.66 -5.62
CA ALA A 103 -9.13 10.76 -4.46
C ALA A 103 -8.50 11.34 -3.18
N GLU A 104 -7.71 12.42 -3.32
CA GLU A 104 -7.08 13.14 -2.21
C GLU A 104 -7.84 14.43 -1.83
N SER A 105 -8.85 14.80 -2.62
CA SER A 105 -9.63 16.02 -2.38
C SER A 105 -10.39 15.98 -1.02
N SER A 106 -10.64 17.15 -0.44
CA SER A 106 -11.39 17.27 0.82
C SER A 106 -12.87 16.94 0.69
N ASP A 107 -13.37 16.89 -0.55
CA ASP A 107 -14.81 16.86 -0.85
C ASP A 107 -15.35 15.43 -1.04
N LEU A 108 -14.54 14.42 -0.74
CA LEU A 108 -14.95 13.01 -0.77
C LEU A 108 -15.80 12.65 0.44
N GLU A 109 -16.90 11.93 0.20
CA GLU A 109 -17.64 11.29 1.28
C GLU A 109 -16.73 10.26 1.95
N SER A 110 -16.44 10.46 3.24
CA SER A 110 -15.57 9.58 4.00
C SER A 110 -16.35 8.81 5.07
N PHE A 111 -16.14 7.50 5.15
CA PHE A 111 -16.73 6.63 6.15
C PHE A 111 -15.65 5.84 6.89
N ASP A 112 -15.69 5.85 8.21
CA ASP A 112 -14.77 5.09 9.05
C ASP A 112 -15.24 3.65 9.19
N LEU A 113 -14.52 2.73 8.55
CA LEU A 113 -14.80 1.30 8.63
C LEU A 113 -14.26 0.71 9.95
N GLY A 114 -13.43 1.43 10.69
CA GLY A 114 -12.76 0.95 11.90
C GLY A 114 -11.64 -0.06 11.59
N PRO A 115 -11.26 -0.92 12.55
CA PRO A 115 -10.12 -1.81 12.41
C PRO A 115 -10.40 -2.99 11.47
N MET A 116 -9.43 -3.37 10.65
CA MET A 116 -9.48 -4.57 9.80
C MET A 116 -8.35 -5.53 10.17
N LEU A 117 -8.71 -6.67 10.77
CA LEU A 117 -7.78 -7.73 11.12
C LEU A 117 -7.31 -8.52 9.89
N PRO A 118 -6.19 -9.26 9.96
CA PRO A 118 -5.76 -10.14 8.87
C PRO A 118 -6.89 -11.08 8.44
N ASN A 119 -7.08 -11.20 7.12
CA ASN A 119 -8.16 -11.95 6.47
C ASN A 119 -9.59 -11.50 6.80
N MET A 120 -9.78 -10.41 7.55
CA MET A 120 -11.10 -9.87 7.82
C MET A 120 -11.69 -9.24 6.56
N GLU A 121 -12.95 -9.56 6.31
CA GLU A 121 -13.77 -8.99 5.26
C GLU A 121 -14.76 -8.00 5.84
N LYS A 122 -14.99 -6.90 5.12
CA LYS A 122 -16.05 -5.93 5.39
C LYS A 122 -16.73 -5.56 4.10
N HIS A 123 -18.01 -5.24 4.19
CA HIS A 123 -18.78 -4.71 3.08
C HIS A 123 -18.96 -3.21 3.26
N TYR A 124 -18.63 -2.46 2.21
CA TYR A 124 -18.91 -1.03 2.15
C TYR A 124 -20.05 -0.80 1.16
N TRP A 125 -21.05 -0.04 1.59
CA TRP A 125 -22.21 0.30 0.78
C TRP A 125 -22.17 1.77 0.41
N PHE A 126 -22.44 2.04 -0.86
CA PHE A 126 -22.59 3.39 -1.37
C PHE A 126 -23.84 3.49 -2.25
N PHE A 127 -24.31 4.72 -2.43
CA PHE A 127 -25.59 5.00 -3.05
C PHE A 127 -25.43 5.89 -4.27
N ILE A 128 -26.10 5.54 -5.35
CA ILE A 128 -26.20 6.36 -6.57
C ILE A 128 -27.64 6.83 -6.70
N GLU A 129 -27.82 8.08 -7.12
CA GLU A 129 -29.15 8.63 -7.37
C GLU A 129 -29.87 7.85 -8.47
N PRO A 130 -31.17 7.50 -8.28
CA PRO A 130 -31.90 6.67 -9.24
C PRO A 130 -31.97 7.28 -10.64
N GLU A 131 -32.10 8.60 -10.74
CA GLU A 131 -32.17 9.30 -12.03
C GLU A 131 -30.87 9.17 -12.81
N LEU A 132 -29.73 9.43 -12.15
CA LEU A 132 -28.40 9.29 -12.73
C LEU A 132 -28.15 7.84 -13.16
N TRP A 133 -28.47 6.89 -12.28
CA TRP A 133 -28.35 5.47 -12.56
C TRP A 133 -29.18 5.02 -13.76
N LYS A 134 -30.43 5.48 -13.87
CA LYS A 134 -31.30 5.17 -15.00
C LYS A 134 -30.73 5.68 -16.32
N LYS A 135 -30.26 6.93 -16.34
CA LYS A 135 -29.61 7.50 -17.55
C LYS A 135 -28.36 6.73 -17.95
N ALA A 136 -27.59 6.24 -16.99
CA ALA A 136 -26.42 5.43 -17.26
C ALA A 136 -26.77 4.05 -17.82
N LEU A 137 -27.80 3.39 -17.27
CA LEU A 137 -28.34 2.14 -17.83
C LEU A 137 -28.82 2.31 -19.28
N GLU A 138 -29.46 3.43 -19.59
CA GLU A 138 -29.94 3.77 -20.94
C GLU A 138 -28.80 4.21 -21.88
N GLY A 139 -27.57 4.33 -21.38
CA GLY A 139 -26.39 4.76 -22.15
C GLY A 139 -26.38 6.24 -22.52
N GLN A 140 -27.22 7.06 -21.88
CA GLN A 140 -27.33 8.49 -22.15
C GLN A 140 -26.22 9.29 -21.44
N GLU A 141 -25.83 8.85 -20.25
CA GLU A 141 -24.76 9.47 -19.46
C GLU A 141 -23.77 8.41 -18.99
N LYS A 142 -22.50 8.80 -18.77
CA LYS A 142 -21.50 7.93 -18.17
C LYS A 142 -21.47 8.16 -16.67
N ILE A 143 -21.17 7.11 -15.91
CA ILE A 143 -20.92 7.21 -14.46
C ILE A 143 -19.52 6.69 -14.19
N PHE A 144 -18.74 7.52 -13.52
CA PHE A 144 -17.45 7.17 -12.96
C PHE A 144 -17.55 7.21 -11.43
N THR A 145 -16.88 6.27 -10.77
CA THR A 145 -16.78 6.19 -9.31
C THR A 145 -15.32 6.13 -8.90
N ILE A 146 -14.98 6.89 -7.85
CA ILE A 146 -13.73 6.73 -7.12
C ILE A 146 -14.05 6.05 -5.80
N LEU A 147 -13.32 4.99 -5.51
CA LEU A 147 -13.27 4.35 -4.20
C LEU A 147 -11.82 4.35 -3.73
N TYR A 148 -11.58 4.94 -2.57
CA TYR A 148 -10.24 4.99 -1.97
C TYR A 148 -10.29 4.54 -0.51
N PHE A 149 -9.54 3.50 -0.19
CA PHE A 149 -9.43 2.97 1.16
C PHE A 149 -8.11 3.44 1.78
N GLU A 150 -8.21 4.42 2.67
CA GLU A 150 -7.06 4.99 3.39
C GLU A 150 -6.85 4.25 4.71
N TYR A 151 -5.61 3.91 5.03
CA TYR A 151 -5.22 3.36 6.33
C TYR A 151 -3.82 3.83 6.74
N LYS A 152 -3.53 3.79 8.04
CA LYS A 152 -2.21 4.16 8.56
C LYS A 152 -1.32 2.94 8.71
N THR A 153 -0.06 3.07 8.30
CA THR A 153 1.00 2.08 8.56
C THR A 153 2.15 2.78 9.28
N GLY A 154 2.19 2.67 10.60
CA GLY A 154 3.12 3.44 11.42
C GLY A 154 2.85 4.95 11.33
N ALA A 155 3.85 5.72 10.90
CA ALA A 155 3.76 7.19 10.78
C ALA A 155 3.19 7.69 9.44
N ALA A 156 3.04 6.80 8.46
CA ALA A 156 2.69 7.19 7.10
C ALA A 156 1.32 6.66 6.67
N LYS A 157 0.72 7.35 5.70
CA LYS A 157 -0.54 6.96 5.08
C LYS A 157 -0.25 5.98 3.96
N SER A 158 -1.06 4.93 3.91
CA SER A 158 -1.11 3.99 2.80
C SER A 158 -2.55 3.87 2.35
N GLY A 159 -2.76 3.43 1.12
CA GLY A 159 -4.12 3.27 0.64
C GLY A 159 -4.22 2.45 -0.63
N TYR A 160 -5.45 2.08 -0.94
CA TYR A 160 -5.80 1.43 -2.20
C TYR A 160 -6.90 2.25 -2.86
N GLY A 161 -6.65 2.68 -4.10
CA GLY A 161 -7.59 3.46 -4.88
C GLY A 161 -7.99 2.75 -6.15
N MET A 162 -9.24 2.99 -6.56
CA MET A 162 -9.73 2.56 -7.86
C MET A 162 -10.67 3.61 -8.45
N ILE A 163 -10.55 3.81 -9.75
CA ILE A 163 -11.50 4.55 -10.59
C ILE A 163 -12.24 3.51 -11.44
N SER A 164 -13.57 3.51 -11.38
CA SER A 164 -14.40 2.56 -12.12
C SER A 164 -15.41 3.30 -13.00
N GLU A 165 -15.64 2.80 -14.21
CA GLU A 165 -16.68 3.30 -15.12
C GLU A 165 -17.81 2.28 -15.19
N TYR A 166 -19.05 2.73 -15.10
CA TYR A 166 -20.19 1.86 -15.36
C TYR A 166 -20.32 1.59 -16.86
N VAL A 167 -20.32 0.32 -17.25
CA VAL A 167 -20.48 -0.10 -18.64
C VAL A 167 -21.85 -0.77 -18.81
N PRO A 168 -22.80 -0.15 -19.54
CA PRO A 168 -24.18 -0.66 -19.65
C PRO A 168 -24.26 -2.03 -20.35
N THR A 169 -23.37 -2.28 -21.31
CA THR A 169 -23.32 -3.54 -22.07
C THR A 169 -23.03 -4.75 -21.17
N SER A 170 -22.14 -4.59 -20.19
CA SER A 170 -21.80 -5.64 -19.22
C SER A 170 -22.59 -5.52 -17.92
N GLN A 171 -23.45 -4.49 -17.80
CA GLN A 171 -24.19 -4.12 -16.59
C GLN A 171 -23.33 -4.07 -15.32
N ASN A 172 -22.06 -3.69 -15.44
CA ASN A 172 -21.10 -3.75 -14.35
C ASN A 172 -20.13 -2.56 -14.38
N PHE A 173 -19.53 -2.26 -13.24
CA PHE A 173 -18.42 -1.33 -13.14
C PHE A 173 -17.13 -1.99 -13.60
N VAL A 174 -16.46 -1.35 -14.55
CA VAL A 174 -15.14 -1.76 -15.06
C VAL A 174 -14.10 -0.82 -14.48
N HIS A 175 -13.12 -1.38 -13.78
CA HIS A 175 -12.00 -0.61 -13.24
C HIS A 175 -11.15 -0.06 -14.38
N ARG A 176 -11.06 1.26 -14.47
CA ARG A 176 -10.25 1.99 -15.46
C ARG A 176 -8.83 2.22 -14.95
N ASP A 177 -8.70 2.48 -13.65
CA ASP A 177 -7.42 2.65 -13.01
C ASP A 177 -7.48 2.11 -11.58
N MET A 178 -6.37 1.53 -11.12
CA MET A 178 -6.20 1.02 -9.77
C MET A 178 -4.79 1.35 -9.32
N TRP A 179 -4.64 1.84 -8.10
CA TRP A 179 -3.34 2.21 -7.57
C TRP A 179 -3.24 1.94 -6.08
N ILE A 180 -1.99 2.02 -5.63
CA ILE A 180 -1.58 1.72 -4.28
C ILE A 180 -0.73 2.89 -3.83
N ASP A 181 -1.20 3.56 -2.80
CA ASP A 181 -0.40 4.60 -2.16
C ASP A 181 0.46 3.94 -1.09
N ASP A 182 1.78 4.03 -1.31
CA ASP A 182 2.78 3.57 -0.36
C ASP A 182 3.41 4.79 0.31
N ALA A 183 3.37 4.79 1.64
CA ALA A 183 4.14 5.63 2.55
C ALA A 183 5.56 6.02 2.08
N LYS A 184 6.27 5.13 1.35
CA LYS A 184 7.64 5.39 0.87
C LYS A 184 7.73 5.91 -0.56
N LEU A 185 6.71 5.75 -1.39
CA LEU A 185 6.71 6.31 -2.75
C LEU A 185 6.49 7.82 -2.75
N THR A 186 5.71 8.33 -1.80
CA THR A 186 5.42 9.76 -1.61
C THR A 186 6.49 10.55 -0.88
N SER A 187 7.49 9.90 -0.24
CA SER A 187 8.62 10.59 0.42
C SER A 187 9.88 10.70 -0.45
N ARG A 188 9.79 10.33 -1.73
CA ARG A 188 10.88 10.42 -2.72
C ARG A 188 10.60 11.42 -3.86
N SER A 189 9.50 12.18 -3.80
CA SER A 189 9.23 13.32 -4.69
C SER A 189 9.74 14.61 -4.08
#